data_AF-A0A1G0SIA3-F1
#
_entry.id   AF-A0A1G0SIA3-F1
#
_cell.length_a   1.000
_cell.length_b   1.000
_cell.length_c   1.000
_cell.angle_alpha   90.00
_cell.angle_beta   90.00
_cell.angle_gamma   90.00
#
_symmetry.space_group_name_H-M   'P 1'
#
loop_
_entity.id
_entity.type
_entity.pdbx_description
1 polymer ?
#
loop_
_entity_poly.entity_id
_entity_poly.type
_entity_poly.pdbx_seq_one_letter_code
_entity_poly.pdbx_strand_id
1 'polypeptide(L)'
;MTKRENNKILMSFAIIFFALAFIFSTNAQSTSKVTDNLAIKLQQKVLLTQTQTDQIKVALNDYFNNPSEEKRKALEAKIESSLEDKQKMKYNIVKKDWWESVSKELGKQKRTNE
;
A
#
# COMPACT_ATOMS: atom_id res chain seq x y z
N MET A 1 -26.33 -42.85 -17.93
CA MET A 1 -26.71 -42.04 -16.75
C MET A 1 -25.43 -41.64 -16.02
N THR A 2 -24.65 -40.69 -16.56
CA THR A 2 -23.27 -40.38 -16.09
C THR A 2 -22.91 -38.93 -16.41
N LYS A 3 -23.77 -37.98 -16.00
CA LYS A 3 -23.51 -36.53 -16.16
C LYS A 3 -23.55 -35.74 -14.83
N ARG A 4 -23.73 -36.42 -13.70
CA ARG A 4 -24.02 -35.77 -12.41
C ARG A 4 -22.80 -35.61 -11.48
N GLU A 5 -21.71 -36.35 -11.70
CA GLU A 5 -20.52 -36.29 -10.82
C GLU A 5 -19.54 -35.18 -11.21
N ASN A 6 -19.36 -34.89 -12.50
CA ASN A 6 -18.40 -33.87 -12.96
C ASN A 6 -18.79 -32.44 -12.53
N ASN A 7 -20.08 -32.17 -12.33
CA ASN A 7 -20.56 -30.88 -11.86
C ASN A 7 -20.24 -30.62 -10.39
N LYS A 8 -20.10 -31.66 -9.56
CA LYS A 8 -19.79 -31.48 -8.13
C LYS A 8 -18.34 -31.05 -7.94
N ILE A 9 -17.41 -31.62 -8.70
CA ILE A 9 -15.97 -31.30 -8.62
C ILE A 9 -15.70 -29.85 -9.09
N LEU A 10 -16.28 -29.43 -10.21
CA LEU A 10 -16.16 -28.05 -10.71
C LEU A 10 -16.74 -27.02 -9.74
N MET A 11 -17.86 -27.35 -9.09
CA MET A 11 -18.50 -26.47 -8.10
C MET A 11 -17.66 -26.32 -6.83
N SER A 12 -16.94 -27.37 -6.41
CA SER A 12 -15.98 -27.31 -5.29
C SER A 12 -14.80 -26.37 -5.56
N PHE A 13 -14.24 -26.39 -6.78
CA PHE A 13 -13.14 -25.48 -7.15
C PHE A 13 -13.58 -24.01 -7.20
N ALA A 14 -14.80 -23.73 -7.66
CA ALA A 14 -15.35 -22.38 -7.71
C ALA A 14 -15.50 -21.74 -6.32
N ILE A 15 -15.86 -22.55 -5.31
CA ILE A 15 -16.00 -22.10 -3.91
C ILE A 15 -14.63 -21.74 -3.30
N ILE A 16 -13.59 -22.54 -3.59
CA ILE A 16 -12.23 -22.28 -3.11
C ILE A 16 -11.66 -20.99 -3.73
N PHE A 17 -11.90 -20.77 -5.03
CA PHE A 17 -11.47 -19.53 -5.72
C PHE A 17 -12.16 -18.28 -5.18
N PHE A 18 -13.47 -18.35 -4.86
CA PHE A 18 -14.20 -17.24 -4.25
C PHE A 18 -13.71 -16.92 -2.84
N ALA A 19 -13.38 -17.94 -2.04
CA ALA A 19 -12.83 -17.75 -0.68
C ALA A 19 -11.46 -17.08 -0.70
N LEU A 20 -10.57 -17.46 -1.64
CA LEU A 20 -9.27 -16.83 -1.82
C LEU A 20 -9.38 -15.38 -2.28
N ALA A 21 -10.25 -15.09 -3.26
CA ALA A 21 -10.47 -13.72 -3.74
C ALA A 21 -10.95 -12.78 -2.61
N PHE A 22 -11.77 -13.27 -1.69
CA PHE A 22 -12.27 -12.48 -0.55
C PHE A 22 -11.17 -12.12 0.45
N ILE A 23 -10.21 -13.01 0.69
CA ILE A 23 -9.08 -12.77 1.62
C ILE A 23 -8.09 -11.74 1.05
N PHE A 24 -7.88 -11.71 -0.27
CA PHE A 24 -7.03 -10.70 -0.92
C PHE A 24 -7.71 -9.32 -1.00
N SER A 25 -9.03 -9.26 -1.22
CA SER A 25 -9.73 -7.98 -1.36
C SER A 25 -9.84 -7.18 -0.06
N THR A 26 -10.01 -7.83 1.10
CA THR A 26 -10.09 -7.12 2.39
C THR A 26 -8.76 -6.47 2.78
N ASN A 27 -7.65 -7.16 2.49
CA ASN A 27 -6.29 -6.66 2.74
C ASN A 27 -5.86 -5.54 1.78
N ALA A 28 -6.29 -5.61 0.52
CA ALA A 28 -6.03 -4.54 -0.45
C ALA A 28 -6.74 -3.24 -0.08
N GLN A 29 -7.99 -3.32 0.41
CA GLN A 29 -8.78 -2.14 0.77
C GLN A 29 -8.29 -1.45 2.06
N SER A 30 -7.83 -2.21 3.05
CA SER A 30 -7.23 -1.66 4.28
C SER A 30 -5.87 -1.01 4.01
N THR A 31 -5.03 -1.67 3.21
CA THR A 31 -3.74 -1.11 2.77
C THR A 31 -3.92 0.20 2.00
N SER A 32 -4.87 0.24 1.05
CA SER A 32 -5.18 1.44 0.26
C SER A 32 -5.54 2.65 1.14
N LYS A 33 -6.37 2.47 2.17
CA LYS A 33 -6.74 3.60 3.06
C LYS A 33 -5.57 4.12 3.87
N VAL A 34 -4.67 3.23 4.31
CA VAL A 34 -3.49 3.60 5.10
C VAL A 34 -2.51 4.39 4.24
N THR A 35 -2.20 3.90 3.04
CA THR A 35 -1.28 4.55 2.11
C THR A 35 -1.83 5.86 1.59
N ASP A 36 -3.15 5.95 1.33
CA ASP A 36 -3.82 7.20 0.99
C ASP A 36 -3.65 8.25 2.09
N ASN A 37 -3.92 7.88 3.34
CA ASN A 37 -3.78 8.81 4.48
C ASN A 37 -2.34 9.27 4.68
N LEU A 38 -1.35 8.39 4.51
CA LEU A 38 0.07 8.74 4.63
C LEU A 38 0.51 9.71 3.51
N ALA A 39 0.04 9.48 2.29
CA ALA A 39 0.31 10.36 1.15
C ALA A 39 -0.37 11.73 1.31
N ILE A 40 -1.62 11.79 1.76
CA ILE A 40 -2.35 13.04 2.01
C ILE A 40 -1.68 13.85 3.14
N LYS A 41 -1.23 13.18 4.22
CA LYS A 41 -0.46 13.85 5.28
C LYS A 41 0.83 14.46 4.74
N LEU A 42 1.53 13.75 3.85
CA LEU A 42 2.73 14.28 3.20
C LEU A 42 2.39 15.45 2.27
N GLN A 43 1.30 15.34 1.51
CA GLN A 43 0.78 16.38 0.64
C GLN A 43 0.55 17.68 1.40
N GLN A 44 -0.14 17.62 2.55
CA GLN A 44 -0.42 18.80 3.36
C GLN A 44 0.83 19.43 3.98
N LYS A 45 1.80 18.61 4.41
CA LYS A 45 3.03 19.10 5.05
C LYS A 45 4.04 19.68 4.04
N VAL A 46 4.17 19.03 2.89
CA VAL A 46 5.18 19.35 1.86
C VAL A 46 4.61 20.22 0.75
N LEU A 47 3.29 20.40 0.70
CA LEU A 47 2.55 21.08 -0.37
C LEU A 47 2.75 20.37 -1.71
N LEU A 48 2.51 19.05 -1.71
CA LEU A 48 2.59 18.25 -2.93
C LEU A 48 1.44 18.58 -3.88
N THR A 49 1.70 18.51 -5.18
CA THR A 49 0.66 18.50 -6.20
C THR A 49 -0.13 17.20 -6.14
N GLN A 50 -1.31 17.19 -6.76
CA GLN A 50 -2.10 15.97 -6.86
C GLN A 50 -1.32 14.85 -7.57
N THR A 51 -0.64 15.18 -8.68
CA THR A 51 0.19 14.25 -9.43
C THR A 51 1.32 13.63 -8.58
N GLN A 52 2.05 14.45 -7.81
CA GLN A 52 3.08 13.96 -6.90
C GLN A 52 2.49 13.04 -5.83
N THR A 53 1.34 13.43 -5.28
CA THR A 53 0.64 12.67 -4.24
C THR A 53 0.23 11.29 -4.75
N ASP A 54 -0.35 11.21 -5.95
CA ASP A 54 -0.80 9.95 -6.55
C ASP A 54 0.38 9.02 -6.88
N GLN A 55 1.50 9.56 -7.34
CA GLN A 55 2.73 8.79 -7.55
C GLN A 55 3.26 8.20 -6.23
N ILE A 56 3.22 8.97 -5.14
CA ILE A 56 3.66 8.52 -3.82
C ILE A 56 2.71 7.47 -3.25
N LYS A 57 1.39 7.58 -3.46
CA LYS A 57 0.42 6.55 -3.07
C LYS A 57 0.71 5.21 -3.72
N VAL A 58 1.00 5.19 -5.02
CA VAL A 58 1.35 3.97 -5.74
C VAL A 58 2.62 3.35 -5.15
N ALA A 59 3.68 4.15 -4.98
CA ALA A 59 4.94 3.67 -4.42
C ALA A 59 4.80 3.20 -2.95
N LEU A 60 3.93 3.84 -2.17
CA LEU A 60 3.58 3.39 -0.81
C LEU A 60 2.84 2.05 -0.82
N ASN A 61 1.86 1.86 -1.70
CA ASN A 61 1.16 0.59 -1.84
C ASN A 61 2.13 -0.55 -2.18
N ASP A 62 3.06 -0.32 -3.11
CA ASP A 62 4.08 -1.30 -3.49
C ASP A 62 5.02 -1.65 -2.33
N TYR A 63 5.33 -0.68 -1.48
CA TYR A 63 6.13 -0.88 -0.27
C TYR A 63 5.35 -1.66 0.80
N PHE A 64 4.10 -1.31 1.08
CA PHE A 64 3.28 -1.97 2.09
C PHE A 64 2.93 -3.42 1.71
N ASN A 65 2.76 -3.71 0.42
CA ASN A 65 2.49 -5.07 -0.07
C ASN A 65 3.67 -6.03 0.09
N ASN A 66 4.90 -5.54 0.05
CA ASN A 66 6.10 -6.36 0.23
C ASN A 66 7.24 -5.49 0.82
N PRO A 67 7.22 -5.24 2.14
CA PRO A 67 8.14 -4.30 2.77
C PRO A 67 9.56 -4.87 2.83
N SER A 68 10.50 -4.17 2.19
CA SER A 68 11.93 -4.43 2.26
C SER A 68 12.73 -3.14 2.37
N GLU A 69 13.97 -3.21 2.86
CA GLU A 69 14.85 -2.05 2.94
C GLU A 69 15.14 -1.45 1.56
N GLU A 70 15.28 -2.29 0.53
CA GLU A 70 15.46 -1.84 -0.85
C GLU A 70 14.25 -1.05 -1.36
N LYS A 71 13.04 -1.54 -1.12
CA LYS A 71 11.82 -0.82 -1.49
C LYS A 71 11.63 0.46 -0.70
N ARG A 72 12.05 0.49 0.57
CA ARG A 72 12.06 1.70 1.39
C ARG A 72 12.93 2.78 0.75
N LYS A 73 14.17 2.43 0.39
CA LYS A 73 15.11 3.33 -0.30
C LYS A 73 14.59 3.77 -1.65
N ALA A 74 13.96 2.87 -2.41
CA ALA A 74 13.35 3.21 -3.69
C ALA A 74 12.19 4.21 -3.54
N LEU A 75 11.32 4.02 -2.54
CA LEU A 75 10.25 4.97 -2.21
C LEU A 75 10.82 6.33 -1.79
N GLU A 76 11.84 6.33 -0.94
CA GLU A 76 12.52 7.55 -0.49
C GLU A 76 13.12 8.34 -1.66
N ALA A 77 13.87 7.67 -2.54
CA ALA A 77 14.42 8.27 -3.75
C ALA A 77 13.33 8.77 -4.70
N LYS A 78 12.22 8.03 -4.84
CA LYS A 78 11.08 8.44 -5.66
C LYS A 78 10.45 9.73 -5.14
N ILE A 79 10.23 9.82 -3.83
CA ILE A 79 9.76 11.05 -3.18
C ILE A 79 10.73 12.18 -3.51
N GLU A 80 12.01 12.07 -3.14
CA GLU A 80 13.00 13.16 -3.29
C GLU A 80 13.19 13.62 -4.75
N SER A 81 13.16 12.69 -5.70
CA SER A 81 13.26 13.02 -7.13
C SER A 81 12.03 13.74 -7.69
N SER A 82 10.86 13.54 -7.07
CA SER A 82 9.60 14.16 -7.50
C SER A 82 9.40 15.57 -6.94
N LEU A 83 10.18 15.97 -5.92
CA LEU A 83 10.02 17.25 -5.22
C LEU A 83 10.80 18.40 -5.86
N GLU A 84 10.20 19.58 -5.84
CA GLU A 84 10.87 20.85 -6.10
C GLU A 84 11.69 21.31 -4.88
N ASP A 85 12.60 22.29 -5.05
CA ASP A 85 13.53 22.70 -3.97
C ASP A 85 12.83 23.16 -2.68
N LYS A 86 11.73 23.93 -2.80
CA LYS A 86 10.93 24.35 -1.64
C LYS A 86 10.26 23.15 -0.95
N GLN A 87 9.83 22.16 -1.73
CA GLN A 87 9.23 20.93 -1.22
C GLN A 87 10.27 20.04 -0.56
N LYS A 88 11.48 19.92 -1.13
CA LYS A 88 12.62 19.19 -0.52
C LYS A 88 12.97 19.75 0.85
N MET A 89 13.00 21.09 0.99
CA MET A 89 13.24 21.72 2.29
C MET A 89 12.16 21.33 3.31
N LYS A 90 10.88 21.39 2.95
CA LYS A 90 9.76 20.96 3.81
C LYS A 90 9.84 19.48 4.14
N TYR A 91 10.16 18.64 3.15
CA TYR A 91 10.31 17.21 3.31
C TYR A 91 11.41 16.90 4.31
N ASN A 92 12.60 17.51 4.19
CA ASN A 92 13.70 17.30 5.13
C ASN A 92 13.32 17.60 6.59
N ILE A 93 12.42 18.56 6.82
CA ILE A 93 11.91 18.88 8.17
C ILE A 93 10.98 17.79 8.69
N VAL A 94 10.09 17.24 7.84
CA VAL A 94 9.05 16.29 8.26
C VAL A 94 9.40 14.81 8.01
N LYS A 95 10.53 14.55 7.35
CA LYS A 95 10.95 13.23 6.85
C LYS A 95 10.97 12.20 7.96
N LYS A 96 11.61 12.51 9.08
CA LYS A 96 11.73 11.62 10.24
C LYS A 96 10.35 11.23 10.77
N ASP A 97 9.54 12.21 11.16
CA ASP A 97 8.20 12.01 11.72
C ASP A 97 7.26 11.26 10.76
N TRP A 98 7.40 11.54 9.47
CA TRP A 98 6.61 10.86 8.45
C TRP A 98 7.01 9.39 8.31
N TRP A 99 8.30 9.07 8.28
CA TRP A 99 8.77 7.67 8.24
C TRP A 99 8.46 6.90 9.53
N GLU A 100 8.47 7.56 10.69
CA GLU A 100 7.96 6.96 11.93
C GLU A 100 6.48 6.60 11.82
N SER A 101 5.66 7.47 11.19
CA SER A 101 4.25 7.19 10.92
C SER A 101 4.07 6.01 9.97
N VAL A 102 4.84 5.94 8.89
CA VAL A 102 4.86 4.81 7.95
C VAL A 102 5.18 3.50 8.69
N SER A 103 6.25 3.51 9.49
CA SER A 103 6.71 2.33 10.23
C SER A 103 5.69 1.85 11.26
N LYS A 104 5.02 2.79 11.94
CA LYS A 104 3.95 2.49 12.89
C LYS A 104 2.76 1.81 12.22
N GLU A 105 2.31 2.32 11.07
CA GLU A 105 1.19 1.72 10.34
C GLU A 105 1.56 0.36 9.75
N LEU A 106 2.78 0.21 9.23
CA LEU A 106 3.28 -1.09 8.74
C LEU A 106 3.33 -2.14 9.86
N GLY A 107 3.77 -1.74 11.06
CA GLY A 107 3.78 -2.60 12.24
C GLY A 107 2.38 -3.04 12.71
N LYS A 108 1.37 -2.17 12.57
CA LYS A 108 -0.03 -2.53 12.85
C LYS A 108 -0.57 -3.54 11.84
N GLN A 109 -0.27 -3.35 10.55
CA GLN A 109 -0.74 -4.26 9.50
C GLN A 109 -0.22 -5.68 9.69
N LYS A 110 1.04 -5.85 10.13
CA LYS A 110 1.59 -7.17 10.46
C LYS A 110 0.81 -7.87 11.57
N ARG A 111 0.46 -7.15 12.65
CA ARG A 111 -0.27 -7.71 13.81
C ARG A 111 -1.73 -8.09 13.51
N THR A 112 -2.34 -7.48 12.49
CA THR A 112 -3.71 -7.82 12.06
C THR A 112 -3.75 -9.08 11.20
N ASN A 113 -2.59 -9.49 10.64
CA ASN A 113 -2.47 -10.61 9.71
C ASN A 113 -1.84 -11.86 10.37
N GLU A 114 -1.46 -11.77 11.65
CA GLU A 114 -1.04 -12.89 12.52
C GLU A 114 -2.26 -13.43 13.29
#